data_AF-F2UU13-F1
#
_entry.id   AF-F2UU13-F1
#
_cell.length_a   1.000
_cell.length_b   1.000
_cell.length_c   1.000
_cell.angle_alpha   90.00
_cell.angle_beta   90.00
_cell.angle_gamma   90.00
#
_symmetry.space_group_name_H-M   'P 1'
#
loop_
_entity.id
_entity.type
_entity.pdbx_description
1 polymer ?
#
loop_
_entity_poly.entity_id
_entity_poly.type
_entity_poly.pdbx_seq_one_letter_code
_entity_poly.pdbx_strand_id
1 'polypeptide(L)'
;MKYKIENDGLEYLTKKYDIDFDSIIDHIKDKKYDKVAIQVPDGFKLHSLDIADMISVNTGAEVYIWGGSTYGACDIPTGLEKFGVKAIIQFGHARFRADERRNNGNK
;
A
#
# COMPACT_ATOMS: atom_id res chain seq x y z
N MET A 1 -1.28 -17.55 -1.18
CA MET A 1 -0.25 -16.55 -0.83
C MET A 1 1.14 -17.13 -1.04
N LYS A 2 1.86 -16.60 -2.02
CA LYS A 2 3.24 -16.90 -2.42
C LYS A 2 4.24 -16.37 -1.39
N TYR A 3 4.02 -15.16 -0.89
CA TYR A 3 4.81 -14.56 0.17
C TYR A 3 4.16 -14.83 1.52
N LYS A 4 4.95 -15.02 2.58
CA LYS A 4 4.42 -15.27 3.93
C LYS A 4 5.31 -14.64 4.98
N ILE A 5 4.68 -14.09 6.00
CA ILE A 5 5.29 -13.71 7.27
C ILE A 5 4.35 -14.26 8.36
N GLU A 6 4.91 -14.92 9.35
CA GLU A 6 4.14 -15.35 10.54
C GLU A 6 3.95 -14.15 11.46
N ASN A 7 2.74 -13.59 11.45
CA ASN A 7 2.34 -12.45 12.25
C ASN A 7 0.81 -12.49 12.50
N ASP A 8 0.40 -12.46 13.76
CA ASP A 8 -1.01 -12.54 14.18
C ASP A 8 -1.90 -11.45 13.55
N GLY A 9 -1.36 -10.26 13.33
CA GLY A 9 -2.04 -9.13 12.70
C GLY A 9 -2.32 -9.36 11.22
N LEU A 10 -1.35 -9.91 10.47
CA LEU A 10 -1.57 -10.31 9.07
C LEU A 10 -2.55 -11.47 8.97
N GLU A 11 -2.48 -12.43 9.90
CA GLU A 11 -3.43 -13.54 9.94
C GLU A 11 -4.87 -13.03 10.18
N TYR A 12 -5.06 -12.12 11.12
CA TYR A 12 -6.36 -11.49 11.36
C TYR A 12 -6.88 -10.77 10.12
N LEU A 13 -6.04 -9.94 9.49
CA LEU A 13 -6.42 -9.18 8.30
C LEU A 13 -6.80 -10.09 7.12
N THR A 14 -5.96 -11.08 6.82
CA THR A 14 -6.18 -12.00 5.67
C THR A 14 -7.32 -12.98 5.90
N LYS A 15 -7.69 -13.29 7.15
CA LYS A 15 -8.93 -14.02 7.45
C LYS A 15 -10.19 -13.19 7.24
N LYS A 16 -10.12 -11.89 7.49
CA LYS A 16 -11.29 -10.99 7.49
C LYS A 16 -11.51 -10.27 6.15
N TYR A 17 -10.43 -10.03 5.41
CA TYR A 17 -10.43 -9.28 4.18
C TYR A 17 -9.64 -10.01 3.10
N ASP A 18 -10.11 -9.92 1.86
CA ASP A 18 -9.38 -10.40 0.71
C ASP A 18 -8.32 -9.37 0.29
N ILE A 19 -7.09 -9.56 0.80
CA ILE A 19 -5.96 -8.68 0.52
C ILE A 19 -4.96 -9.44 -0.36
N ASP A 20 -4.79 -8.97 -1.59
CA ASP A 20 -3.86 -9.56 -2.55
C ASP A 20 -2.42 -9.03 -2.35
N PHE A 21 -1.78 -9.51 -1.28
CA PHE A 21 -0.37 -9.20 -1.01
C PHE A 21 0.57 -9.68 -2.11
N ASP A 22 0.26 -10.80 -2.76
CA ASP A 22 1.10 -11.36 -3.81
C ASP A 22 1.20 -10.39 -4.99
N SER A 23 0.07 -9.85 -5.45
CA SER A 23 0.02 -8.86 -6.51
C SER A 23 0.72 -7.55 -6.13
N ILE A 24 0.52 -7.06 -4.90
CA ILE A 24 1.19 -5.85 -4.41
C ILE A 24 2.71 -6.03 -4.44
N ILE A 25 3.22 -7.13 -3.89
CA ILE A 25 4.65 -7.41 -3.80
C ILE A 25 5.26 -7.62 -5.19
N ASP A 26 4.60 -8.40 -6.05
CA ASP A 26 5.09 -8.65 -7.41
C ASP A 26 5.10 -7.36 -8.25
N HIS A 27 4.13 -6.47 -8.06
CA HIS A 27 4.10 -5.16 -8.73
C HIS A 27 5.25 -4.25 -8.28
N ILE A 28 5.51 -4.18 -6.96
CA ILE A 28 6.63 -3.38 -6.41
C ILE A 28 7.97 -3.89 -6.96
N LYS A 29 8.15 -5.22 -7.04
CA LYS A 29 9.35 -5.84 -7.61
C LYS A 29 9.50 -5.58 -9.11
N ASP A 30 8.44 -5.75 -9.89
CA ASP A 30 8.45 -5.48 -11.34
C ASP A 30 8.89 -4.05 -11.64
N LYS A 31 8.31 -3.09 -10.90
CA LYS A 31 8.62 -1.67 -11.04
C LYS A 31 9.92 -1.24 -10.37
N LYS A 32 10.54 -2.11 -9.59
CA LYS A 32 11.77 -1.83 -8.83
C LYS A 32 11.62 -0.57 -7.97
N TYR A 33 10.46 -0.40 -7.33
CA TYR A 33 10.26 0.71 -6.41
C TYR A 33 11.07 0.49 -5.15
N ASP A 34 11.97 1.42 -4.85
CA ASP A 34 12.85 1.44 -3.68
C ASP A 34 12.18 2.10 -2.48
N LYS A 35 11.22 3.01 -2.71
CA LYS A 35 10.41 3.67 -1.68
C LYS A 35 8.93 3.67 -2.06
N VAL A 36 8.09 3.15 -1.18
CA VAL A 36 6.64 3.10 -1.34
C VAL A 36 5.94 3.62 -0.10
N ALA A 37 4.70 4.08 -0.23
CA ALA A 37 3.86 4.43 0.90
C ALA A 37 2.62 3.56 0.94
N ILE A 38 2.17 3.22 2.14
CA ILE A 38 0.86 2.62 2.37
C ILE A 38 -0.09 3.63 2.97
N GLN A 39 -1.33 3.62 2.49
CA GLN A 39 -2.45 4.32 3.08
C GLN A 39 -3.51 3.30 3.47
N VAL A 40 -3.82 3.23 4.75
CA VAL A 40 -4.75 2.23 5.31
C VAL A 40 -5.97 2.92 5.95
N PRO A 41 -7.17 2.32 5.87
CA PRO A 41 -8.34 2.82 6.58
C PRO A 41 -8.17 2.62 8.09
N ASP A 42 -8.97 3.31 8.90
CA ASP A 42 -8.85 3.29 10.37
C ASP A 42 -8.86 1.88 10.97
N GLY A 43 -9.69 0.98 10.45
CA GLY A 43 -9.78 -0.41 10.92
C GLY A 43 -8.51 -1.24 10.67
N PHE A 44 -7.58 -0.75 9.85
CA PHE A 44 -6.32 -1.41 9.48
C PHE A 44 -5.12 -0.73 10.15
N LYS A 45 -5.29 0.44 10.77
CA LYS A 45 -4.18 1.20 11.37
C LYS A 45 -3.43 0.42 12.46
N LEU A 46 -4.15 -0.39 13.24
CA LEU A 46 -3.55 -1.28 14.25
C LEU A 46 -2.56 -2.29 13.65
N HIS A 47 -2.72 -2.62 12.38
CA HIS A 47 -1.90 -3.59 11.64
C HIS A 47 -1.05 -2.93 10.55
N SER A 48 -0.88 -1.61 10.61
CA SER A 48 -0.13 -0.86 9.59
C SER A 48 1.34 -1.26 9.53
N LEU A 49 1.96 -1.54 10.70
CA LEU A 49 3.32 -2.06 10.78
C LEU A 49 3.42 -3.47 10.20
N ASP A 50 2.45 -4.34 10.51
CA ASP A 50 2.41 -5.71 9.98
C ASP A 50 2.35 -5.73 8.44
N ILE A 51 1.52 -4.85 7.86
CA ILE A 51 1.43 -4.65 6.40
C ILE A 51 2.75 -4.10 5.84
N ALA A 52 3.34 -3.11 6.51
CA ALA A 52 4.59 -2.51 6.07
C ALA A 52 5.74 -3.53 6.08
N ASP A 53 5.83 -4.37 7.11
CA ASP A 53 6.81 -5.45 7.21
C ASP A 53 6.58 -6.50 6.12
N MET A 54 5.33 -6.89 5.87
CA MET A 54 4.97 -7.79 4.76
C MET A 54 5.52 -7.32 3.43
N ILE A 55 5.38 -6.03 3.13
CA ILE A 55 5.88 -5.45 1.89
C ILE A 55 7.40 -5.30 1.94
N SER A 56 7.95 -4.72 3.01
CA SER A 56 9.37 -4.40 3.16
C SER A 56 10.24 -5.65 3.08
N VAL A 57 9.96 -6.67 3.90
CA VAL A 57 10.74 -7.91 3.95
C VAL A 57 10.74 -8.63 2.61
N ASN A 58 9.60 -8.64 1.91
CA ASN A 58 9.48 -9.38 0.66
C ASN A 58 9.97 -8.61 -0.56
N THR A 59 10.07 -7.27 -0.52
CA THR A 59 10.46 -6.43 -1.66
C THR A 59 11.84 -5.78 -1.52
N GLY A 60 12.31 -5.57 -0.28
CA GLY A 60 13.47 -4.75 0.04
C GLY A 60 13.22 -3.24 -0.05
N ALA A 61 11.97 -2.81 -0.32
CA ALA A 61 11.62 -1.40 -0.41
C ALA A 61 11.46 -0.78 0.99
N GLU A 62 11.81 0.50 1.12
CA GLU A 62 11.47 1.30 2.29
C GLU A 62 9.98 1.65 2.24
N VAL A 63 9.24 1.30 3.29
CA VAL A 63 7.78 1.48 3.36
C VAL A 63 7.42 2.61 4.32
N TYR A 64 6.77 3.64 3.80
CA TYR A 64 6.24 4.77 4.56
C TYR A 64 4.78 4.53 4.93
N ILE A 65 4.40 4.80 6.17
CA ILE A 65 3.01 4.70 6.62
C ILE A 65 2.38 6.09 6.63
N TRP A 66 1.29 6.29 5.88
CA TRP A 66 0.55 7.55 5.93
C TRP A 66 -0.20 7.68 7.26
N GLY A 67 0.23 8.63 8.10
CA GLY A 67 -0.36 8.89 9.42
C GLY A 67 -1.58 9.81 9.41
N GLY A 68 -1.98 10.36 8.25
CA GLY A 68 -3.14 11.25 8.14
C GLY A 68 -4.49 10.52 8.27
N SER A 69 -5.56 11.29 8.12
CA SER A 69 -6.88 10.70 7.92
C SER A 69 -6.95 9.98 6.57
N THR A 70 -7.90 9.05 6.44
CA THR A 70 -8.23 8.39 5.18
C THR A 70 -9.72 8.13 5.16
N TYR A 71 -10.48 9.00 4.50
CA TYR A 71 -11.94 8.90 4.43
C TYR A 71 -12.45 8.17 3.19
N GLY A 72 -11.59 7.96 2.18
CA GLY A 72 -11.98 7.27 0.95
C GLY A 72 -10.94 7.39 -0.17
N ALA A 73 -11.29 6.83 -1.33
CA ALA A 73 -10.46 6.82 -2.53
C ALA A 73 -10.05 8.22 -3.04
N CYS A 74 -10.80 9.27 -2.69
CA CYS A 74 -10.51 10.65 -3.06
C CYS A 74 -9.41 11.29 -2.20
N ASP A 75 -9.09 10.71 -1.05
CA ASP A 75 -8.17 11.25 -0.04
C ASP A 75 -6.76 10.70 -0.24
N ILE A 76 -6.20 10.87 -1.44
CA ILE A 76 -4.87 10.33 -1.78
C ILE A 76 -3.78 11.24 -1.18
N PRO A 77 -2.77 10.70 -0.47
CA PRO A 77 -1.68 11.48 0.08
C PRO A 77 -0.93 12.29 -0.99
N THR A 78 -0.62 13.54 -0.67
CA THR A 78 0.16 14.44 -1.54
C THR A 78 1.47 14.85 -0.88
N GLY A 79 2.51 15.16 -1.65
CA GLY A 79 3.79 15.63 -1.11
C GLY A 79 4.80 14.52 -0.80
N LEU A 80 4.42 13.26 -1.00
CA LEU A 80 5.29 12.11 -0.76
C LEU A 80 6.45 12.03 -1.76
N GLU A 81 6.31 12.65 -2.93
CA GLU A 81 7.36 12.77 -3.94
C GLU A 81 8.61 13.48 -3.40
N LYS A 82 8.45 14.38 -2.42
CA LYS A 82 9.55 15.09 -1.75
C LYS A 82 10.42 14.16 -0.90
N PHE A 83 9.88 13.02 -0.49
CA PHE A 83 10.58 11.97 0.24
C PHE A 83 11.07 10.84 -0.68
N GLY A 84 10.92 11.00 -2.00
CA GLY A 84 11.34 10.03 -3.00
C GLY A 84 10.39 8.84 -3.18
N VAL A 85 9.22 8.85 -2.53
CA VAL A 85 8.22 7.79 -2.68
C VAL A 85 7.74 7.71 -4.12
N LYS A 86 7.75 6.50 -4.68
CA LYS A 86 7.41 6.23 -6.10
C LYS A 86 6.01 5.67 -6.32
N ALA A 87 5.41 5.08 -5.28
CA ALA A 87 4.09 4.51 -5.35
C ALA A 87 3.36 4.65 -4.01
N ILE A 88 2.03 4.76 -4.09
CA ILE A 88 1.13 4.72 -2.93
C ILE A 88 0.21 3.52 -3.10
N ILE A 89 0.20 2.63 -2.12
CA ILE A 89 -0.71 1.50 -2.05
C ILE A 89 -1.86 1.89 -1.12
N GLN A 90 -3.05 2.06 -1.68
CA GLN A 90 -4.25 2.43 -0.93
C GLN A 90 -5.10 1.19 -0.66
N PHE A 91 -5.38 0.91 0.62
CA PHE A 91 -6.17 -0.24 1.04
C PHE A 91 -7.64 0.13 1.27
N GLY A 92 -8.55 -0.83 1.06
CA GLY A 92 -9.96 -0.71 1.45
C GLY A 92 -10.84 0.19 0.56
N HIS A 93 -10.31 0.68 -0.56
CA HIS A 93 -11.01 1.59 -1.45
C HIS A 93 -10.92 1.16 -2.91
N ALA A 94 -12.03 1.32 -3.65
CA ALA A 94 -12.00 1.18 -5.10
C ALA A 94 -11.26 2.36 -5.72
N ARG A 95 -10.64 2.14 -6.88
CA ARG A 95 -9.88 3.18 -7.59
C ARG A 95 -10.75 4.40 -7.89
N PHE A 96 -10.26 5.59 -7.57
CA PHE A 96 -10.98 6.84 -7.84
C PHE A 96 -10.82 7.26 -9.31
N ARG A 97 -11.91 7.67 -9.98
CA ARG A 97 -11.91 8.01 -11.43
C ARG A 97 -10.94 9.15 -11.79
N ALA A 98 -10.60 10.05 -10.87
CA ALA A 98 -9.62 11.10 -11.17
C ALA A 98 -8.18 10.56 -11.32
N ASP A 99 -7.89 9.38 -10.75
CA ASP A 99 -6.60 8.71 -10.90
C ASP A 99 -6.36 8.20 -12.34
N GLU A 100 -7.44 7.84 -13.06
CA GLU A 100 -7.37 7.53 -14.50
C GLU A 100 -6.86 8.71 -15.32
N ARG A 101 -7.29 9.93 -14.97
CA ARG A 101 -6.87 11.14 -15.70
C ARG A 101 -5.40 11.46 -15.46
N ARG A 102 -4.90 11.26 -14.24
CA ARG A 102 -3.48 11.49 -13.89
C ARG A 102 -2.56 10.51 -14.61
N ASN A 103 -2.93 9.24 -14.70
CA ASN A 103 -2.11 8.23 -15.38
C ASN A 103 -2.24 8.28 -16.92
N ASN A 104 -3.33 8.82 -17.46
CA ASN A 104 -3.52 9.00 -18.91
C ASN A 104 -2.98 10.35 -19.46
N GLY A 105 -2.55 11.26 -18.58
CA GLY A 105 -2.00 12.58 -18.98
C GLY A 105 -0.55 12.56 -19.49
N ASN A 106 0.09 11.39 -19.52
CA ASN A 106 1.42 11.17 -20.11
C ASN A 106 1.33 10.43 -21.46
N LYS A 107 0.36 10.80 -22.31
CA LYS A 107 0.37 10.47 -23.74
C LYS A 107 0.72 11.70 -24.54
#